data_AF-A0A896T7E0-F1
#
_entry.id   AF-A0A896T7E0-F1
#
_cell.length_a   1.000
_cell.length_b   1.000
_cell.length_c   1.000
_cell.angle_alpha   90.00
_cell.angle_beta   90.00
_cell.angle_gamma   90.00
#
_symmetry.space_group_name_H-M   'P 1'
#
loop_
_entity.id
_entity.type
_entity.pdbx_description
1 polymer ?
#
loop_
_entity_poly.entity_id
_entity_poly.type
_entity_poly.pdbx_seq_one_letter_code
_entity_poly.pdbx_strand_id
1 'polypeptide(L)'
;MVLQIGLFLKYIGVFKKKNESKKKCKIKEFKKGLLETDVDYGSPADCCRWNRDIYYDQGVRKQNIAYEKQVNEAKEAKDKAYNSRKTSDINEAKKLIVKLHEKDKSSLNQSITQLLAYLTDIDKVSQLVAKEHQNITEDTIKEAEQALELLNASYEKTDKEKFAQQIAIDKQVLVERQKEAERIADEKNKLANQKLIALTFDDGPNPTTTPQLLKTLSAAKVPATFFALGKEAQQYPDIIKEESDLGNEVASHTWDHKDLVTLSPAQQKQEIESANQLINKITGKNVTLFRPPYGSYNNSVLCQTDLTAVNGSVDTNDWRYHTSAPVVQNVATYAHDGAIILMHDIHQWSVDAVPQIIQNLKAQGYTFVTVSTLLDIRNGGAKAQQVYFGR
;
A
#
# COMPACT_ATOMS: atom_id res chain seq x y z
N MET A 1 8.99 -34.49 71.13
CA MET A 1 7.71 -34.69 71.85
C MET A 1 6.80 -35.43 70.89
N VAL A 2 6.67 -36.77 70.92
CA VAL A 2 6.07 -37.66 71.94
C VAL A 2 4.58 -37.38 72.19
N LEU A 3 3.82 -38.49 72.17
CA LEU A 3 2.44 -38.81 72.62
C LEU A 3 1.43 -39.07 71.48
N GLN A 4 1.08 -40.33 71.13
CA GLN A 4 0.29 -41.39 71.85
C GLN A 4 -1.22 -41.07 71.92
N ILE A 5 -2.24 -41.96 71.89
CA ILE A 5 -2.49 -43.43 71.72
C ILE A 5 -4.04 -43.61 71.76
N GLY A 6 -4.60 -44.71 71.23
CA GLY A 6 -5.80 -45.39 71.79
C GLY A 6 -6.68 -46.15 70.77
N LEU A 7 -6.60 -47.49 70.57
CA LEU A 7 -7.22 -48.65 71.28
C LEU A 7 -8.78 -48.69 71.20
N PHE A 8 -9.55 -49.80 71.02
CA PHE A 8 -9.34 -51.27 70.96
C PHE A 8 -10.71 -52.01 70.70
N LEU A 9 -10.68 -53.21 70.07
CA LEU A 9 -11.57 -54.42 70.23
C LEU A 9 -13.07 -54.41 69.85
N LYS A 10 -13.81 -55.52 69.58
CA LYS A 10 -13.67 -56.94 69.11
C LYS A 10 -15.01 -57.62 69.48
N TYR A 11 -15.62 -58.47 68.64
CA TYR A 11 -16.53 -59.59 69.02
C TYR A 11 -16.73 -60.45 67.74
N ILE A 12 -16.05 -61.58 67.52
CA ILE A 12 -16.18 -62.97 68.02
C ILE A 12 -17.55 -63.63 67.75
N GLY A 13 -17.52 -64.70 66.94
CA GLY A 13 -18.55 -65.75 66.85
C GLY A 13 -18.07 -66.95 66.02
N VAL A 14 -17.67 -68.03 66.69
CA VAL A 14 -17.13 -69.29 66.15
C VAL A 14 -18.26 -70.32 66.02
N PHE A 15 -18.37 -71.09 64.92
CA PHE A 15 -18.76 -72.51 64.96
C PHE A 15 -18.35 -73.29 63.70
N LYS A 16 -17.85 -74.51 63.92
CA LYS A 16 -17.21 -75.46 62.99
C LYS A 16 -18.21 -76.31 62.19
N LYS A 17 -17.81 -76.62 60.94
CA LYS A 17 -18.00 -77.83 60.12
C LYS A 17 -19.43 -78.38 59.88
N LYS A 18 -19.84 -78.38 58.60
CA LYS A 18 -20.10 -79.63 57.85
C LYS A 18 -19.91 -79.41 56.35
N ASN A 19 -19.32 -80.43 55.74
CA ASN A 19 -18.76 -80.47 54.41
C ASN A 19 -19.90 -80.85 53.43
N GLU A 20 -20.56 -79.87 52.84
CA GLU A 20 -21.30 -80.05 51.58
C GLU A 20 -20.57 -79.25 50.50
N SER A 21 -20.37 -79.87 49.34
CA SER A 21 -19.46 -79.46 48.29
C SER A 21 -19.82 -78.08 47.71
N LYS A 22 -19.31 -77.01 48.35
CA LYS A 22 -19.32 -75.66 47.79
C LYS A 22 -18.53 -75.66 46.49
N LYS A 23 -19.24 -75.55 45.36
CA LYS A 23 -18.61 -75.38 44.04
C LYS A 23 -17.97 -73.98 44.02
N LYS A 24 -16.64 -73.92 44.08
CA LYS A 24 -15.86 -72.66 44.00
C LYS A 24 -15.60 -72.27 42.54
N CYS A 25 -15.68 -70.97 42.21
CA CYS A 25 -15.33 -70.50 40.87
C CYS A 25 -13.95 -69.93 40.95
N LYS A 26 -13.03 -70.54 40.23
CA LYS A 26 -11.73 -69.95 40.00
C LYS A 26 -11.80 -69.11 38.74
N ILE A 27 -11.66 -67.80 38.90
CA ILE A 27 -11.40 -66.88 37.79
C ILE A 27 -10.00 -67.25 37.27
N LYS A 28 -9.89 -67.77 36.04
CA LYS A 28 -8.57 -68.01 35.44
C LYS A 28 -7.95 -66.65 35.07
N GLU A 29 -6.78 -66.40 35.63
CA GLU A 29 -5.97 -65.20 35.42
C GLU A 29 -5.82 -64.81 33.95
N PHE A 30 -5.98 -63.51 33.67
CA PHE A 30 -5.26 -62.84 32.59
C PHE A 30 -4.50 -61.63 33.17
N LYS A 31 -3.25 -61.51 32.74
CA LYS A 31 -2.13 -60.74 33.33
C LYS A 31 -2.46 -59.35 33.90
N LYS A 32 -1.86 -59.12 35.08
CA LYS A 32 -1.60 -57.87 35.84
C LYS A 32 -2.76 -57.27 36.67
N GLY A 33 -2.94 -57.87 37.85
CA GLY A 33 -3.02 -57.15 39.14
C GLY A 33 -4.40 -56.70 39.63
N LEU A 34 -5.10 -57.54 40.42
CA LEU A 34 -5.75 -57.22 41.70
C LEU A 34 -6.45 -58.45 42.32
N LEU A 35 -6.69 -58.36 43.65
CA LEU A 35 -7.04 -59.38 44.66
C LEU A 35 -8.12 -60.41 44.29
N GLU A 36 -7.84 -61.69 44.62
CA GLU A 36 -8.84 -62.77 44.69
C GLU A 36 -9.86 -62.46 45.80
N THR A 37 -11.14 -62.35 45.46
CA THR A 37 -12.24 -62.41 46.44
C THR A 37 -13.14 -63.61 46.13
N ASP A 38 -13.17 -64.58 47.04
CA ASP A 38 -14.06 -65.75 46.99
C ASP A 38 -15.51 -65.28 47.26
N VAL A 39 -16.41 -65.38 46.26
CA VAL A 39 -17.84 -65.09 46.43
C VAL A 39 -18.65 -66.39 46.27
N ASP A 40 -19.57 -66.65 47.20
CA ASP A 40 -20.43 -67.83 47.25
C ASP A 40 -21.60 -67.66 46.28
N TYR A 41 -21.82 -68.58 45.33
CA TYR A 41 -22.92 -68.51 44.36
C TYR A 41 -23.71 -69.82 44.33
N GLY A 42 -25.04 -69.70 44.22
CA GLY A 42 -25.99 -70.81 44.42
C GLY A 42 -26.03 -71.86 43.31
N SER A 43 -25.56 -71.56 42.09
CA SER A 43 -25.48 -72.53 40.99
C SER A 43 -24.35 -72.22 39.98
N PRO A 44 -23.86 -73.20 39.19
CA PRO A 44 -22.88 -72.96 38.13
C PRO A 44 -23.29 -71.92 37.07
N ALA A 45 -24.59 -71.72 36.84
CA ALA A 45 -25.10 -70.69 35.93
C ALA A 45 -24.89 -69.26 36.48
N ASP A 46 -24.94 -69.10 37.80
CA ASP A 46 -24.78 -67.80 38.48
C ASP A 46 -23.33 -67.31 38.46
N CYS A 47 -22.34 -68.21 38.56
CA CYS A 47 -20.94 -67.81 38.38
C CYS A 47 -20.63 -67.37 36.94
N CYS A 48 -21.16 -68.07 35.92
CA CYS A 48 -21.01 -67.65 34.52
C CYS A 48 -21.68 -66.31 34.24
N ARG A 49 -22.72 -65.93 34.99
CA ARG A 49 -23.36 -64.61 34.91
C ARG A 49 -22.51 -63.53 35.58
N TRP A 50 -22.03 -63.77 36.80
CA TRP A 50 -21.21 -62.82 37.57
C TRP A 50 -19.86 -62.51 36.92
N ASN A 51 -19.15 -63.53 36.39
CA ASN A 51 -17.94 -63.31 35.60
C ASN A 51 -18.24 -62.46 34.35
N ARG A 52 -19.33 -62.76 33.65
CA ARG A 52 -19.74 -61.98 32.46
C ARG A 52 -20.01 -60.52 32.82
N ASP A 53 -20.66 -60.26 33.94
CA ASP A 53 -20.97 -58.90 34.42
C ASP A 53 -19.72 -58.12 34.82
N ILE A 54 -18.71 -58.76 35.45
CA ILE A 54 -17.41 -58.11 35.76
C ILE A 54 -16.58 -57.87 34.50
N TYR A 55 -16.50 -58.85 33.60
CA TYR A 55 -15.80 -58.66 32.32
C TYR A 55 -16.47 -57.56 31.49
N TYR A 56 -17.80 -57.46 31.55
CA TYR A 56 -18.57 -56.39 30.94
C TYR A 56 -18.27 -55.04 31.60
N ASP A 57 -18.32 -54.92 32.94
CA ASP A 57 -18.03 -53.66 33.66
C ASP A 57 -16.58 -53.19 33.45
N GLN A 58 -15.59 -54.08 33.50
CA GLN A 58 -14.19 -53.73 33.21
C GLN A 58 -13.98 -53.31 31.75
N GLY A 59 -14.68 -53.96 30.80
CA GLY A 59 -14.67 -53.58 29.40
C GLY A 59 -15.24 -52.18 29.19
N VAL A 60 -16.40 -51.89 29.80
CA VAL A 60 -17.06 -50.58 29.78
C VAL A 60 -16.18 -49.50 30.42
N ARG A 61 -15.56 -49.77 31.59
CA ARG A 61 -14.64 -48.82 32.23
C ARG A 61 -13.42 -48.49 31.37
N LYS A 62 -12.80 -49.50 30.73
CA LYS A 62 -11.67 -49.27 29.82
C LYS A 62 -12.06 -48.45 28.60
N GLN A 63 -13.25 -48.71 28.04
CA GLN A 63 -13.81 -47.93 26.93
C GLN A 63 -14.09 -46.47 27.35
N ASN A 64 -14.63 -46.25 28.55
CA ASN A 64 -14.87 -44.91 29.09
C ASN A 64 -13.56 -44.12 29.28
N ILE A 65 -12.52 -44.72 29.88
CA ILE A 65 -11.21 -44.07 30.04
C ILE A 65 -10.57 -43.74 28.69
N ALA A 66 -10.67 -44.66 27.72
CA ALA A 66 -10.15 -44.44 26.37
C ALA A 66 -10.90 -43.29 25.66
N TYR A 67 -12.21 -43.20 25.83
CA TYR A 67 -13.03 -42.13 25.29
C TYR A 67 -12.74 -40.78 25.96
N GLU A 68 -12.61 -40.73 27.29
CA GLU A 68 -12.23 -39.51 28.02
C GLU A 68 -10.88 -38.95 27.55
N LYS A 69 -9.91 -39.83 27.25
CA LYS A 69 -8.63 -39.41 26.65
C LYS A 69 -8.82 -38.74 25.29
N GLN A 70 -9.67 -39.30 24.43
CA GLN A 70 -9.98 -38.72 23.12
C GLN A 70 -10.66 -37.35 23.25
N VAL A 71 -11.55 -37.20 24.22
CA VAL A 71 -12.22 -35.90 24.50
C VAL A 71 -11.18 -34.86 24.96
N ASN A 72 -10.23 -35.23 25.81
CA ASN A 72 -9.18 -34.30 26.27
C ASN A 72 -8.21 -33.92 25.14
N GLU A 73 -7.77 -34.87 24.32
CA GLU A 73 -6.94 -34.59 23.15
C GLU A 73 -7.64 -33.62 22.17
N ALA A 74 -8.94 -33.78 21.95
CA ALA A 74 -9.73 -32.88 21.12
C ALA A 74 -9.85 -31.46 21.74
N LYS A 75 -9.96 -31.34 23.07
CA LYS A 75 -9.98 -30.06 23.78
C LYS A 75 -8.64 -29.33 23.66
N GLU A 76 -7.54 -30.03 23.91
CA GLU A 76 -6.18 -29.47 23.80
C GLU A 76 -5.87 -29.02 22.36
N ALA A 77 -6.27 -29.80 21.36
CA ALA A 77 -6.11 -29.41 19.96
C ALA A 77 -6.93 -28.17 19.60
N LYS A 78 -8.15 -28.05 20.14
CA LYS A 78 -8.99 -26.85 19.98
C LYS A 78 -8.36 -25.63 20.65
N ASP A 79 -7.81 -25.76 21.86
CA ASP A 79 -7.11 -24.66 22.54
C ASP A 79 -5.83 -24.25 21.79
N LYS A 80 -5.07 -25.23 21.26
CA LYS A 80 -3.92 -24.97 20.40
C LYS A 80 -4.31 -24.21 19.12
N ALA A 81 -5.39 -24.62 18.47
CA ALA A 81 -5.90 -23.95 17.27
C ALA A 81 -6.33 -22.50 17.55
N TYR A 82 -6.92 -22.25 18.72
CA TYR A 82 -7.29 -20.90 19.17
C TYR A 82 -6.05 -20.01 19.34
N ASN A 83 -5.02 -20.51 20.02
CA ASN A 83 -3.79 -19.77 20.29
C ASN A 83 -2.92 -19.56 19.05
N SER A 84 -2.80 -20.57 18.19
CA SER A 84 -1.93 -20.52 17.01
C SER A 84 -2.57 -19.86 15.80
N ARG A 85 -3.90 -19.95 15.69
CA ARG A 85 -4.72 -19.47 14.56
C ARG A 85 -4.31 -20.07 13.21
N LYS A 86 -3.54 -21.17 13.21
CA LYS A 86 -3.07 -21.83 12.00
C LYS A 86 -4.14 -22.76 11.46
N THR A 87 -4.40 -22.67 10.15
CA THR A 87 -5.29 -23.60 9.42
C THR A 87 -4.93 -25.06 9.68
N SER A 88 -3.64 -25.38 9.82
CA SER A 88 -3.16 -26.73 10.15
C SER A 88 -3.64 -27.23 11.52
N ASP A 89 -3.60 -26.39 12.55
CA ASP A 89 -4.04 -26.76 13.90
C ASP A 89 -5.58 -26.82 13.99
N ILE A 90 -6.30 -25.95 13.27
CA ILE A 90 -7.76 -26.01 13.16
C ILE A 90 -8.22 -27.31 12.50
N ASN A 91 -7.55 -27.72 11.42
CA ASN A 91 -7.85 -28.96 10.72
C ASN A 91 -7.58 -30.19 11.60
N GLU A 92 -6.51 -30.17 12.40
CA GLU A 92 -6.23 -31.24 13.36
C GLU A 92 -7.28 -31.30 14.47
N ALA A 93 -7.71 -30.15 15.02
CA ALA A 93 -8.79 -30.11 16.00
C ALA A 93 -10.10 -30.69 15.43
N LYS A 94 -10.51 -30.29 14.21
CA LYS A 94 -11.70 -30.84 13.52
C LYS A 94 -11.63 -32.36 13.38
N LYS A 95 -10.47 -32.87 12.97
CA LYS A 95 -10.23 -34.30 12.76
C LYS A 95 -10.37 -35.10 14.06
N LEU A 96 -9.99 -34.54 15.20
CA LEU A 96 -10.17 -35.16 16.51
C LEU A 96 -11.63 -35.08 16.99
N ILE A 97 -12.28 -33.93 16.81
CA ILE A 97 -13.67 -33.70 17.24
C ILE A 97 -14.67 -34.62 16.50
N VAL A 98 -14.47 -34.87 15.20
CA VAL A 98 -15.35 -35.75 14.40
C VAL A 98 -15.42 -37.19 14.93
N LYS A 99 -14.40 -37.63 15.69
CA LYS A 99 -14.34 -38.98 16.28
C LYS A 99 -15.15 -39.12 17.57
N LEU A 100 -15.64 -38.02 18.13
CA LEU A 100 -16.35 -38.01 19.42
C LEU A 100 -17.83 -38.34 19.28
N HIS A 101 -18.45 -38.74 20.39
CA HIS A 101 -19.90 -38.91 20.48
C HIS A 101 -20.61 -37.56 20.37
N GLU A 102 -21.84 -37.54 19.83
CA GLU A 102 -22.59 -36.30 19.54
C GLU A 102 -22.71 -35.34 20.73
N LYS A 103 -22.83 -35.89 21.94
CA LYS A 103 -22.88 -35.13 23.20
C LYS A 103 -21.67 -34.19 23.38
N ASP A 104 -20.47 -34.65 23.07
CA ASP A 104 -19.22 -33.88 23.27
C ASP A 104 -18.79 -33.15 22.00
N LYS A 105 -19.13 -33.74 20.84
CA LYS A 105 -18.87 -33.19 19.50
C LYS A 105 -19.57 -31.86 19.26
N SER A 106 -20.82 -31.70 19.69
CA SER A 106 -21.62 -30.49 19.42
C SER A 106 -20.97 -29.22 19.99
N SER A 107 -20.59 -29.23 21.27
CA SER A 107 -19.98 -28.07 21.93
C SER A 107 -18.61 -27.70 21.35
N LEU A 108 -17.78 -28.70 21.03
CA LEU A 108 -16.46 -28.47 20.43
C LEU A 108 -16.55 -27.98 18.99
N ASN A 109 -17.49 -28.50 18.20
CA ASN A 109 -17.76 -28.02 16.84
C ASN A 109 -18.28 -26.58 16.83
N GLN A 110 -19.13 -26.21 17.78
CA GLN A 110 -19.58 -24.83 17.93
C GLN A 110 -18.40 -23.89 18.19
N SER A 111 -17.47 -24.29 19.07
CA SER A 111 -16.26 -23.52 19.38
C SER A 111 -15.34 -23.34 18.17
N ILE A 112 -15.12 -24.40 17.38
CA ILE A 112 -14.30 -24.32 16.15
C ILE A 112 -14.98 -23.48 15.06
N THR A 113 -16.31 -23.57 14.95
CA THR A 113 -17.08 -22.75 14.00
C THR A 113 -16.96 -21.26 14.35
N GLN A 114 -17.05 -20.91 15.63
CA GLN A 114 -16.82 -19.55 16.10
C GLN A 114 -15.39 -19.05 15.80
N LEU A 115 -14.37 -19.87 16.02
CA LEU A 115 -12.98 -19.53 15.66
C LEU A 115 -12.79 -19.31 14.15
N LEU A 116 -13.49 -20.04 13.28
CA LEU A 116 -13.39 -19.83 11.83
C LEU A 116 -14.09 -18.54 11.37
N ALA A 117 -15.26 -18.24 11.96
CA ALA A 117 -15.92 -16.96 11.74
C ALA A 117 -14.98 -15.80 12.13
N TYR A 118 -14.30 -15.93 13.27
CA TYR A 118 -13.30 -14.95 13.73
C TYR A 118 -12.21 -14.66 12.71
N LEU A 119 -11.56 -15.71 12.23
CA LEU A 119 -10.41 -15.56 11.33
C LEU A 119 -10.84 -14.97 10.00
N THR A 120 -12.07 -15.24 9.58
CA THR A 120 -12.67 -14.62 8.39
C THR A 120 -12.89 -13.12 8.62
N ASP A 121 -13.38 -12.71 9.79
CA ASP A 121 -13.55 -11.29 10.13
C ASP A 121 -12.20 -10.55 10.23
N ILE A 122 -11.17 -11.18 10.80
CA ILE A 122 -9.79 -10.64 10.83
C ILE A 122 -9.25 -10.45 9.42
N ASP A 123 -9.38 -11.46 8.56
CA ASP A 123 -8.89 -11.40 7.18
C ASP A 123 -9.56 -10.25 6.43
N LYS A 124 -10.87 -10.06 6.61
CA LYS A 124 -11.62 -8.94 6.04
C LYS A 124 -11.09 -7.59 6.51
N VAL A 125 -10.91 -7.39 7.82
CA VAL A 125 -10.36 -6.12 8.35
C VAL A 125 -8.92 -5.90 7.89
N SER A 126 -8.11 -6.97 7.87
CA SER A 126 -6.73 -6.91 7.38
C SER A 126 -6.67 -6.47 5.92
N GLN A 127 -7.55 -6.98 5.06
CA GLN A 127 -7.63 -6.59 3.65
C GLN A 127 -8.07 -5.14 3.45
N LEU A 128 -9.01 -4.65 4.27
CA LEU A 128 -9.46 -3.26 4.21
C LEU A 128 -8.36 -2.28 4.64
N VAL A 129 -7.60 -2.66 5.67
CA VAL A 129 -6.53 -1.86 6.28
C VAL A 129 -5.20 -1.97 5.50
N ALA A 130 -4.96 -3.05 4.76
CA ALA A 130 -3.74 -3.24 3.96
C ALA A 130 -3.68 -2.39 2.67
N LYS A 131 -4.68 -1.53 2.41
CA LYS A 131 -4.68 -0.68 1.21
C LYS A 131 -3.55 0.35 1.32
N GLU A 132 -2.70 0.37 0.30
CA GLU A 132 -1.63 1.36 0.20
C GLU A 132 -2.18 2.78 0.28
N HIS A 133 -1.34 3.70 0.80
CA HIS A 133 -1.69 5.10 0.99
C HIS A 133 -2.53 5.65 -0.17
N GLN A 134 -2.17 5.42 -1.43
CA GLN A 134 -2.87 5.97 -2.61
C GLN A 134 -4.37 5.60 -2.72
N ASN A 135 -4.82 4.47 -2.17
CA ASN A 135 -6.19 3.97 -2.31
C ASN A 135 -7.05 4.12 -1.05
N ILE A 136 -6.53 4.81 -0.03
CA ILE A 136 -7.30 5.13 1.19
C ILE A 136 -8.34 6.21 0.84
N THR A 137 -9.60 5.94 1.14
CA THR A 137 -10.75 6.86 0.99
C THR A 137 -11.60 6.90 2.26
N GLU A 138 -12.43 7.94 2.43
CA GLU A 138 -13.37 8.02 3.56
C GLU A 138 -14.28 6.79 3.64
N ASP A 139 -14.78 6.29 2.52
CA ASP A 139 -15.62 5.08 2.47
C ASP A 139 -14.85 3.85 2.94
N THR A 140 -13.60 3.66 2.51
CA THR A 140 -12.80 2.51 2.95
C THR A 140 -12.46 2.55 4.43
N ILE A 141 -12.21 3.74 4.99
CA ILE A 141 -12.01 3.91 6.43
C ILE A 141 -13.29 3.56 7.18
N LYS A 142 -14.44 4.05 6.69
CA LYS A 142 -15.74 3.76 7.28
C LYS A 142 -16.08 2.26 7.26
N GLU A 143 -15.78 1.57 6.15
CA GLU A 143 -15.92 0.12 6.05
C GLU A 143 -15.00 -0.62 7.04
N ALA A 144 -13.76 -0.15 7.21
CA ALA A 144 -12.82 -0.71 8.18
C ALA A 144 -13.27 -0.47 9.63
N GLU A 145 -13.77 0.72 9.95
CA GLU A 145 -14.35 1.05 11.27
C GLU A 145 -15.56 0.17 11.58
N GLN A 146 -16.48 -0.02 10.62
CA GLN A 146 -17.64 -0.91 10.76
C GLN A 146 -17.24 -2.37 10.96
N ALA A 147 -16.27 -2.86 10.18
CA ALA A 147 -15.76 -4.21 10.33
C ALA A 147 -15.01 -4.42 11.65
N LEU A 148 -14.31 -3.39 12.15
CA LEU A 148 -13.71 -3.37 13.48
C LEU A 148 -14.76 -3.40 14.60
N GLU A 149 -15.91 -2.77 14.42
CA GLU A 149 -17.01 -2.83 15.39
C GLU A 149 -17.58 -4.26 15.50
N LEU A 150 -17.68 -4.99 14.38
CA LEU A 150 -18.10 -6.39 14.37
C LEU A 150 -17.10 -7.32 15.08
N LEU A 151 -15.79 -7.02 15.00
CA LEU A 151 -14.75 -7.74 15.76
C LEU A 151 -14.94 -7.61 17.30
N ASN A 152 -15.70 -6.63 17.80
CA ASN A 152 -15.91 -6.43 19.25
C ASN A 152 -16.84 -7.45 19.88
N ALA A 153 -17.71 -8.08 19.10
CA ALA A 153 -18.73 -8.95 19.63
C ALA A 153 -18.19 -10.32 20.11
N SER A 154 -16.92 -10.68 19.84
CA SER A 154 -16.42 -12.02 20.20
C SER A 154 -14.90 -12.23 20.42
N TYR A 155 -14.00 -11.22 20.42
CA TYR A 155 -12.56 -11.51 20.15
C TYR A 155 -11.46 -10.76 20.95
N GLU A 156 -10.23 -11.29 20.91
CA GLU A 156 -9.05 -10.87 21.71
C GLU A 156 -8.69 -9.39 21.53
N LYS A 157 -8.48 -8.71 22.66
CA LYS A 157 -8.24 -7.25 22.77
C LYS A 157 -7.08 -6.74 21.90
N THR A 158 -6.06 -7.56 21.69
CA THR A 158 -4.78 -7.16 21.06
C THR A 158 -4.86 -6.90 19.56
N ASP A 159 -5.64 -7.67 18.80
CA ASP A 159 -5.74 -7.44 17.35
C ASP A 159 -6.64 -6.25 17.04
N LYS A 160 -7.69 -6.08 17.84
CA LYS A 160 -8.54 -4.90 17.80
C LYS A 160 -7.71 -3.63 18.02
N GLU A 161 -6.83 -3.62 19.01
CA GLU A 161 -5.93 -2.48 19.28
C GLU A 161 -5.02 -2.18 18.08
N LYS A 162 -4.46 -3.21 17.43
CA LYS A 162 -3.61 -3.03 16.23
C LYS A 162 -4.39 -2.46 15.04
N PHE A 163 -5.56 -3.01 14.72
CA PHE A 163 -6.38 -2.49 13.62
C PHE A 163 -6.89 -1.09 13.90
N ALA A 164 -7.28 -0.79 15.15
CA ALA A 164 -7.67 0.55 15.56
C ALA A 164 -6.53 1.57 15.39
N GLN A 165 -5.30 1.19 15.75
CA GLN A 165 -4.11 2.04 15.53
C GLN A 165 -3.87 2.31 14.05
N GLN A 166 -3.96 1.29 13.20
CA GLN A 166 -3.73 1.47 11.77
C GLN A 166 -4.84 2.32 11.11
N ILE A 167 -6.11 2.10 11.44
CA ILE A 167 -7.22 2.94 10.97
C ILE A 167 -7.01 4.41 11.39
N ALA A 168 -6.50 4.66 12.59
CA ALA A 168 -6.18 6.01 13.05
C ALA A 168 -5.04 6.67 12.23
N ILE A 169 -4.01 5.89 11.87
CA ILE A 169 -2.92 6.34 10.97
C ILE A 169 -3.48 6.68 9.58
N ASP A 170 -4.31 5.80 9.00
CA ASP A 170 -4.91 5.97 7.68
C ASP A 170 -5.79 7.24 7.63
N LYS A 171 -6.53 7.50 8.72
CA LYS A 171 -7.32 8.72 8.89
C LYS A 171 -6.45 9.97 8.95
N GLN A 172 -5.32 9.92 9.67
CA GLN A 172 -4.37 11.04 9.69
C GLN A 172 -3.78 11.31 8.30
N VAL A 173 -3.46 10.26 7.53
CA VAL A 173 -3.00 10.38 6.14
C VAL A 173 -4.05 11.08 5.27
N LEU A 174 -5.33 10.74 5.40
CA LEU A 174 -6.41 11.43 4.66
C LEU A 174 -6.50 12.91 5.01
N VAL A 175 -6.42 13.25 6.30
CA VAL A 175 -6.47 14.65 6.76
C VAL A 175 -5.32 15.46 6.17
N GLU A 176 -4.09 14.93 6.19
CA GLU A 176 -2.95 15.64 5.60
C GLU A 176 -3.07 15.80 4.08
N ARG A 177 -3.67 14.83 3.38
CA ARG A 177 -3.97 14.96 1.94
C ARG A 177 -5.02 16.00 1.64
N GLN A 178 -6.08 16.06 2.45
CA GLN A 178 -7.12 17.08 2.32
C GLN A 178 -6.51 18.47 2.50
N LYS A 179 -5.70 18.69 3.55
CA LYS A 179 -4.98 19.95 3.76
C LYS A 179 -4.08 20.31 2.58
N GLU A 180 -3.36 19.35 2.02
CA GLU A 180 -2.49 19.61 0.87
C GLU A 180 -3.32 19.96 -0.39
N ALA A 181 -4.42 19.26 -0.63
CA ALA A 181 -5.34 19.59 -1.73
C ALA A 181 -5.95 20.98 -1.57
N GLU A 182 -6.34 21.36 -0.35
CA GLU A 182 -6.82 22.71 -0.02
C GLU A 182 -5.73 23.76 -0.24
N ARG A 183 -4.49 23.50 0.19
CA ARG A 183 -3.35 24.40 -0.04
C ARG A 183 -3.11 24.62 -1.53
N ILE A 184 -3.11 23.56 -2.33
CA ILE A 184 -2.97 23.64 -3.79
C ILE A 184 -4.14 24.44 -4.38
N ALA A 185 -5.38 24.18 -3.96
CA ALA A 185 -6.54 24.90 -4.46
C ALA A 185 -6.48 26.40 -4.12
N ASP A 186 -6.02 26.76 -2.93
CA ASP A 186 -5.86 28.16 -2.51
C ASP A 186 -4.76 28.87 -3.31
N GLU A 187 -3.63 28.19 -3.56
CA GLU A 187 -2.57 28.69 -4.44
C GLU A 187 -3.10 28.91 -5.87
N LYS A 188 -3.88 27.96 -6.41
CA LYS A 188 -4.49 28.13 -7.73
C LYS A 188 -5.45 29.32 -7.77
N ASN A 189 -6.31 29.46 -6.76
CA ASN A 189 -7.25 30.58 -6.65
C ASN A 189 -6.53 31.93 -6.55
N LYS A 190 -5.41 31.98 -5.83
CA LYS A 190 -4.58 33.17 -5.72
C LYS A 190 -3.96 33.57 -7.06
N LEU A 191 -3.54 32.60 -7.89
CA LEU A 191 -2.99 32.84 -9.23
C LEU A 191 -4.06 33.12 -10.29
N ALA A 192 -5.29 32.63 -10.11
CA ALA A 192 -6.39 32.80 -11.05
C ALA A 192 -6.69 34.28 -11.36
N ASN A 193 -6.54 35.17 -10.37
CA ASN A 193 -6.81 36.61 -10.49
C ASN A 193 -5.57 37.48 -10.81
N GLN A 194 -4.38 36.87 -10.97
CA GLN A 194 -3.14 37.60 -11.28
C GLN A 194 -2.86 37.58 -12.78
N LYS A 195 -2.05 38.51 -13.29
CA LYS A 195 -1.52 38.40 -14.66
C LYS A 195 -0.37 37.39 -14.66
N LEU A 196 -0.49 36.29 -15.39
CA LEU A 196 0.51 35.23 -15.43
C LEU A 196 1.33 35.32 -16.70
N ILE A 197 2.60 34.93 -16.63
CA ILE A 197 3.48 34.82 -17.79
C ILE A 197 4.51 33.71 -17.58
N ALA A 198 4.85 32.97 -18.62
CA ALA A 198 5.85 31.91 -18.58
C ALA A 198 7.07 32.29 -19.42
N LEU A 199 8.26 32.29 -18.80
CA LEU A 199 9.53 32.35 -19.52
C LEU A 199 9.92 30.94 -19.94
N THR A 200 10.26 30.78 -21.21
CA THR A 200 10.69 29.48 -21.75
C THR A 200 11.99 29.60 -22.52
N PHE A 201 12.82 28.58 -22.42
CA PHE A 201 14.16 28.55 -23.00
C PHE A 201 14.38 27.26 -23.78
N ASP A 202 14.77 27.38 -25.05
CA ASP A 202 14.99 26.27 -25.97
C ASP A 202 16.47 26.03 -26.25
N ASP A 203 16.77 24.85 -26.79
CA ASP A 203 18.07 24.37 -27.30
C ASP A 203 19.14 24.03 -26.25
N GLY A 204 18.91 24.40 -25.00
CA GLY A 204 19.80 24.06 -23.89
C GLY A 204 19.85 22.56 -23.53
N PRO A 205 20.70 22.20 -22.56
CA PRO A 205 21.55 23.10 -21.77
C PRO A 205 22.84 23.48 -22.49
N ASN A 206 23.28 24.71 -22.30
CA ASN A 206 24.61 25.20 -22.68
C ASN A 206 25.49 25.39 -21.43
N PRO A 207 26.70 24.81 -21.38
CA PRO A 207 27.52 24.84 -20.17
C PRO A 207 28.03 26.23 -19.76
N THR A 208 27.98 27.21 -20.67
CA THR A 208 28.45 28.57 -20.40
C THR A 208 27.33 29.49 -19.97
N THR A 209 26.18 29.43 -20.63
CA THR A 209 25.09 30.42 -20.47
C THR A 209 23.97 29.94 -19.55
N THR A 210 23.57 28.67 -19.60
CA THR A 210 22.47 28.13 -18.78
C THR A 210 22.73 28.30 -17.27
N PRO A 211 23.94 28.02 -16.72
CA PRO A 211 24.20 28.26 -15.30
C PRO A 211 24.12 29.74 -14.88
N GLN A 212 24.41 30.68 -15.78
CA GLN A 212 24.25 32.12 -15.50
C GLN A 212 22.78 32.51 -15.44
N LEU A 213 21.97 31.96 -16.35
CA LEU A 213 20.53 32.13 -16.37
C LEU A 213 19.88 31.59 -15.09
N LEU A 214 20.27 30.38 -14.66
CA LEU A 214 19.76 29.77 -13.42
C LEU A 214 20.04 30.63 -12.19
N LYS A 215 21.23 31.24 -12.08
CA LYS A 215 21.55 32.20 -11.01
C LYS A 215 20.63 33.42 -11.05
N THR A 216 20.34 33.95 -12.23
CA THR A 216 19.45 35.11 -12.43
C THR A 216 18.02 34.77 -12.01
N LEU A 217 17.49 33.64 -12.47
CA LEU A 217 16.14 33.15 -12.14
C LEU A 217 15.99 32.90 -10.63
N SER A 218 16.96 32.22 -10.03
CA SER A 218 16.99 31.93 -8.59
C SER A 218 17.06 33.20 -7.74
N ALA A 219 17.95 34.14 -8.06
CA ALA A 219 18.03 35.43 -7.37
C ALA A 219 16.73 36.24 -7.48
N ALA A 220 16.06 36.15 -8.63
CA ALA A 220 14.78 36.80 -8.86
C ALA A 220 13.58 36.03 -8.27
N LYS A 221 13.76 34.79 -7.80
CA LYS A 221 12.68 33.86 -7.42
C LYS A 221 11.63 33.71 -8.53
N VAL A 222 12.11 33.53 -9.76
CA VAL A 222 11.28 33.39 -10.97
C VAL A 222 11.45 31.98 -11.50
N PRO A 223 10.39 31.16 -11.52
CA PRO A 223 10.45 29.87 -12.22
C PRO A 223 10.40 30.06 -13.74
N ALA A 224 10.99 29.12 -14.47
CA ALA A 224 10.93 29.05 -15.93
C ALA A 224 10.67 27.60 -16.40
N THR A 225 10.46 27.44 -17.70
CA THR A 225 10.39 26.12 -18.36
C THR A 225 11.51 25.99 -19.40
N PHE A 226 12.37 25.00 -19.26
CA PHE A 226 13.45 24.69 -20.19
C PHE A 226 12.99 23.57 -21.12
N PHE A 227 12.96 23.80 -22.42
CA PHE A 227 12.78 22.75 -23.43
C PHE A 227 14.17 22.31 -23.89
N ALA A 228 14.65 21.24 -23.27
CA ALA A 228 16.02 20.76 -23.45
C ALA A 228 16.13 19.77 -24.62
N LEU A 229 17.24 19.86 -25.35
CA LEU A 229 17.60 18.86 -26.35
C LEU A 229 18.18 17.62 -25.65
N GLY A 230 17.69 16.43 -26.04
CA GLY A 230 18.17 15.16 -25.48
C GLY A 230 19.68 14.95 -25.65
N LYS A 231 20.23 15.36 -26.80
CA LYS A 231 21.67 15.30 -27.09
C LYS A 231 22.51 16.19 -26.16
N GLU A 232 22.01 17.37 -25.79
CA GLU A 232 22.72 18.27 -24.88
C GLU A 232 22.53 17.84 -23.42
N ALA A 233 21.33 17.37 -23.06
CA ALA A 233 21.07 16.72 -21.77
C ALA A 233 21.97 15.51 -21.52
N GLN A 234 22.33 14.76 -22.56
CA GLN A 234 23.27 13.64 -22.47
C GLN A 234 24.69 14.10 -22.14
N GLN A 235 25.11 15.23 -22.68
CA GLN A 235 26.45 15.79 -22.45
C GLN A 235 26.55 16.49 -21.10
N TYR A 236 25.49 17.19 -20.68
CA TYR A 236 25.47 18.02 -19.46
C TYR A 236 24.33 17.65 -18.51
N PRO A 237 24.25 16.39 -18.04
CA PRO A 237 23.15 15.92 -17.19
C PRO A 237 23.09 16.67 -15.84
N ASP A 238 24.22 17.16 -15.34
CA ASP A 238 24.27 17.91 -14.08
C ASP A 238 23.54 19.26 -14.19
N ILE A 239 23.56 19.90 -15.37
CA ILE A 239 22.85 21.17 -15.60
C ILE A 239 21.35 20.93 -15.66
N ILE A 240 20.89 19.89 -16.37
CA ILE A 240 19.48 19.46 -16.38
C ILE A 240 18.99 19.18 -14.96
N LYS A 241 19.83 18.52 -14.15
CA LYS A 241 19.49 18.24 -12.76
C LYS A 241 19.36 19.55 -11.96
N GLU A 242 20.29 20.48 -12.14
CA GLU A 242 20.27 21.79 -11.49
C GLU A 242 19.04 22.63 -11.88
N GLU A 243 18.66 22.65 -13.17
CA GLU A 243 17.43 23.29 -13.65
C GLU A 243 16.21 22.80 -12.85
N SER A 244 16.05 21.47 -12.74
CA SER A 244 14.94 20.83 -12.03
C SER A 244 15.00 21.03 -10.50
N ASP A 245 16.18 20.95 -9.89
CA ASP A 245 16.38 21.09 -8.45
C ASP A 245 16.11 22.53 -7.98
N LEU A 246 16.36 23.53 -8.83
CA LEU A 246 16.07 24.94 -8.56
C LEU A 246 14.58 25.30 -8.74
N GLY A 247 13.71 24.31 -9.01
CA GLY A 247 12.27 24.49 -9.09
C GLY A 247 11.76 24.93 -10.46
N ASN A 248 12.60 24.86 -11.49
CA ASN A 248 12.14 25.05 -12.88
C ASN A 248 11.51 23.76 -13.42
N GLU A 249 10.73 23.92 -14.47
CA GLU A 249 10.22 22.81 -15.27
C GLU A 249 11.23 22.46 -16.36
N VAL A 250 11.54 21.18 -16.54
CA VAL A 250 12.35 20.69 -17.67
C VAL A 250 11.47 19.81 -18.54
N ALA A 251 11.34 20.20 -19.81
CA ALA A 251 10.54 19.58 -20.84
C ALA A 251 11.42 19.23 -22.05
N SER A 252 10.86 18.51 -23.02
CA SER A 252 11.62 18.01 -24.17
C SER A 252 11.55 18.95 -25.37
N HIS A 253 12.70 19.18 -26.03
CA HIS A 253 12.79 19.81 -27.34
C HIS A 253 13.23 18.83 -28.43
N THR A 254 12.90 17.55 -28.26
CA THR A 254 13.38 16.41 -29.06
C THR A 254 14.85 16.09 -28.82
N TRP A 255 15.40 15.14 -29.58
CA TRP A 255 16.75 14.64 -29.36
C TRP A 255 17.82 15.59 -29.92
N ASP A 256 17.75 15.93 -31.22
CA ASP A 256 18.77 16.72 -31.90
C ASP A 256 18.20 17.79 -32.86
N HIS A 257 16.99 18.31 -32.56
CA HIS A 257 16.38 19.47 -33.22
C HIS A 257 16.00 19.26 -34.71
N LYS A 258 15.68 18.02 -35.10
CA LYS A 258 15.12 17.73 -36.44
C LYS A 258 13.71 18.29 -36.61
N ASP A 259 13.39 18.74 -37.82
CA ASP A 259 12.02 19.08 -38.19
C ASP A 259 11.16 17.80 -38.29
N LEU A 260 10.33 17.59 -37.28
CA LEU A 260 9.57 16.35 -37.09
C LEU A 260 8.64 16.04 -38.27
N VAL A 261 8.11 17.05 -38.97
CA VAL A 261 7.17 16.81 -40.09
C VAL A 261 7.86 16.21 -41.32
N THR A 262 9.19 16.31 -41.40
CA THR A 262 9.99 15.73 -42.50
C THR A 262 10.38 14.26 -42.25
N LEU A 263 10.16 13.77 -41.03
CA LEU A 263 10.56 12.45 -40.59
C LEU A 263 9.46 11.40 -40.77
N SER A 264 9.85 10.13 -40.83
CA SER A 264 8.89 9.02 -40.71
C SER A 264 8.31 8.94 -39.28
N PRO A 265 7.12 8.34 -39.08
CA PRO A 265 6.53 8.20 -37.74
C PRO A 265 7.45 7.52 -36.71
N ALA A 266 8.22 6.50 -37.12
CA ALA A 266 9.17 5.84 -36.22
C ALA A 266 10.30 6.78 -35.78
N GLN A 267 10.79 7.62 -36.69
CA GLN A 267 11.82 8.62 -36.39
C GLN A 267 11.26 9.76 -35.53
N GLN A 268 10.03 10.23 -35.80
CA GLN A 268 9.32 11.21 -34.96
C GLN A 268 9.22 10.70 -33.52
N LYS A 269 8.75 9.46 -33.35
CA LYS A 269 8.64 8.82 -32.05
C LYS A 269 9.99 8.71 -31.35
N GLN A 270 11.03 8.29 -32.07
CA GLN A 270 12.38 8.16 -31.52
C GLN A 270 12.95 9.51 -31.05
N GLU A 271 12.79 10.57 -31.83
CA GLU A 271 13.21 11.94 -31.48
C GLU A 271 12.57 12.41 -30.16
N ILE A 272 11.27 12.16 -30.00
CA ILE A 272 10.51 12.59 -28.82
C ILE A 272 10.84 11.71 -27.61
N GLU A 273 10.69 10.40 -27.73
CA GLU A 273 10.80 9.48 -26.59
C GLU A 273 12.21 9.38 -26.02
N SER A 274 13.25 9.44 -26.86
CA SER A 274 14.64 9.33 -26.39
C SER A 274 15.01 10.49 -25.46
N ALA A 275 14.59 11.71 -25.82
CA ALA A 275 14.79 12.89 -24.99
C ALA A 275 13.98 12.79 -23.68
N ASN A 276 12.70 12.42 -23.76
CA ASN A 276 11.82 12.27 -22.60
C ASN A 276 12.39 11.27 -21.58
N GLN A 277 12.81 10.08 -22.05
CA GLN A 277 13.34 9.04 -21.18
C GLN A 277 14.60 9.49 -20.45
N LEU A 278 15.49 10.21 -21.13
CA LEU A 278 16.71 10.73 -20.54
C LEU A 278 16.41 11.82 -19.50
N ILE A 279 15.57 12.80 -19.84
CA ILE A 279 15.18 13.88 -18.93
C ILE A 279 14.47 13.32 -17.69
N ASN A 280 13.56 12.35 -17.86
CA ASN A 280 12.90 11.66 -16.75
C ASN A 280 13.91 10.98 -15.83
N LYS A 281 14.91 10.30 -16.42
CA LYS A 281 15.96 9.61 -15.66
C LYS A 281 16.83 10.58 -14.86
N ILE A 282 17.18 11.73 -15.41
CA ILE A 282 18.03 12.72 -14.75
C ILE A 282 17.26 13.45 -13.63
N THR A 283 16.03 13.88 -13.93
CA THR A 283 15.26 14.75 -13.03
C THR A 283 14.42 13.99 -11.99
N GLY A 284 14.12 12.71 -12.24
CA GLY A 284 13.17 11.94 -11.44
C GLY A 284 11.71 12.41 -11.57
N LYS A 285 11.41 13.30 -12.52
CA LYS A 285 10.09 13.86 -12.80
C LYS A 285 9.62 13.39 -14.18
N ASN A 286 8.32 13.22 -14.36
CA ASN A 286 7.77 12.87 -15.67
C ASN A 286 7.67 14.13 -16.54
N VAL A 287 8.29 14.09 -17.71
CA VAL A 287 8.08 15.04 -18.80
C VAL A 287 6.65 14.86 -19.31
N THR A 288 5.87 15.95 -19.30
CA THR A 288 4.48 16.01 -19.77
C THR A 288 4.32 16.95 -20.98
N LEU A 289 5.31 17.81 -21.23
CA LEU A 289 5.32 18.78 -22.30
C LEU A 289 6.49 18.51 -23.27
N PHE A 290 6.28 18.83 -24.53
CA PHE A 290 7.37 19.00 -25.49
C PHE A 290 7.13 20.22 -26.37
N ARG A 291 8.20 20.78 -26.91
CA ARG A 291 8.13 21.82 -27.95
C ARG A 291 8.67 21.24 -29.25
N PRO A 292 7.90 21.17 -30.33
CA PRO A 292 8.41 20.73 -31.61
C PRO A 292 9.40 21.79 -32.16
N PRO A 293 10.60 21.38 -32.63
CA PRO A 293 11.53 22.26 -33.31
C PRO A 293 10.86 23.09 -34.41
N TYR A 294 11.27 24.35 -34.53
CA TYR A 294 10.72 25.33 -35.48
C TYR A 294 9.21 25.62 -35.32
N GLY A 295 8.60 25.14 -34.23
CA GLY A 295 7.14 25.14 -34.05
C GLY A 295 6.40 24.26 -35.06
N SER A 296 7.10 23.33 -35.72
CA SER A 296 6.61 22.53 -36.84
C SER A 296 5.93 21.25 -36.36
N TYR A 297 4.62 21.14 -36.57
CA TYR A 297 3.85 19.95 -36.18
C TYR A 297 2.73 19.62 -37.17
N ASN A 298 2.27 18.37 -37.15
CA ASN A 298 1.08 17.90 -37.83
C ASN A 298 0.47 16.71 -37.07
N ASN A 299 -0.65 16.17 -37.53
CA ASN A 299 -1.31 15.03 -36.88
C ASN A 299 -0.41 13.79 -36.80
N SER A 300 0.50 13.56 -37.76
CA SER A 300 1.44 12.44 -37.68
C SER A 300 2.33 12.56 -36.44
N VAL A 301 2.89 13.75 -36.21
CA VAL A 301 3.75 14.05 -35.06
C VAL A 301 2.98 13.90 -33.75
N LEU A 302 1.80 14.54 -33.64
CA LEU A 302 1.00 14.51 -32.42
C LEU A 302 0.56 13.08 -32.05
N CYS A 303 0.27 12.23 -33.02
CA CYS A 303 -0.07 10.82 -32.78
C CYS A 303 1.10 9.94 -32.28
N GLN A 304 2.34 10.45 -32.26
CA GLN A 304 3.50 9.67 -31.77
C GLN A 304 3.71 9.78 -30.25
N THR A 305 2.93 10.61 -29.55
CA THR A 305 3.17 10.89 -28.13
C THR A 305 1.90 11.28 -27.39
N ASP A 306 1.86 11.00 -26.08
CA ASP A 306 0.79 11.48 -25.19
C ASP A 306 1.14 12.80 -24.50
N LEU A 307 2.27 13.42 -24.88
CA LEU A 307 2.66 14.73 -24.39
C LEU A 307 1.80 15.86 -24.98
N THR A 308 1.80 16.99 -24.31
CA THR A 308 1.26 18.24 -24.83
C THR A 308 2.34 19.00 -25.61
N ALA A 309 2.02 19.47 -26.81
CA ALA A 309 2.91 20.32 -27.60
C ALA A 309 2.77 21.79 -27.18
N VAL A 310 3.89 22.51 -27.08
CA VAL A 310 3.93 23.93 -26.69
C VAL A 310 4.83 24.70 -27.65
N ASN A 311 4.31 25.71 -28.35
CA ASN A 311 5.14 26.61 -29.18
C ASN A 311 5.46 27.89 -28.43
N GLY A 312 4.48 28.75 -28.18
CA GLY A 312 4.66 30.04 -27.55
C GLY A 312 3.84 31.11 -28.26
N SER A 313 3.46 32.18 -27.56
CA SER A 313 2.64 33.27 -28.10
C SER A 313 3.45 34.53 -28.32
N VAL A 314 4.66 34.60 -27.76
CA VAL A 314 5.60 35.71 -27.89
C VAL A 314 6.97 35.16 -28.29
N ASP A 315 7.33 35.29 -29.57
CA ASP A 315 8.69 35.04 -30.05
C ASP A 315 9.55 36.30 -29.87
N THR A 316 10.57 36.19 -29.01
CA THR A 316 11.50 37.30 -28.78
C THR A 316 12.43 37.57 -29.96
N ASN A 317 12.49 36.62 -30.91
CA ASN A 317 13.40 36.60 -32.04
C ASN A 317 14.88 36.72 -31.61
N ASP A 318 15.22 36.33 -30.40
CA ASP A 318 16.56 36.44 -29.85
C ASP A 318 17.61 35.67 -30.66
N TRP A 319 17.22 34.55 -31.29
CA TRP A 319 18.02 33.77 -32.24
C TRP A 319 18.51 34.56 -33.48
N ARG A 320 17.86 35.67 -33.85
CA ARG A 320 18.25 36.49 -35.01
C ARG A 320 19.09 37.72 -34.64
N TYR A 321 19.15 38.06 -33.36
CA TYR A 321 19.87 39.23 -32.85
C TYR A 321 21.21 38.82 -32.25
N HIS A 322 22.04 39.81 -31.91
CA HIS A 322 23.32 39.63 -31.22
C HIS A 322 23.49 40.62 -30.05
N THR A 323 22.38 41.21 -29.60
CA THR A 323 22.31 42.16 -28.46
C THR A 323 20.97 42.02 -27.75
N SER A 324 20.93 42.35 -26.45
CA SER A 324 19.75 42.14 -25.60
C SER A 324 18.63 43.16 -25.81
N ALA A 325 18.93 44.38 -26.27
CA ALA A 325 17.95 45.46 -26.42
C ALA A 325 16.72 45.07 -27.27
N PRO A 326 16.85 44.50 -28.48
CA PRO A 326 15.68 44.08 -29.25
C PRO A 326 14.90 42.93 -28.59
N VAL A 327 15.57 42.04 -27.86
CA VAL A 327 14.94 40.93 -27.12
C VAL A 327 14.02 41.51 -26.04
N VAL A 328 14.53 42.42 -25.21
CA VAL A 328 13.76 43.14 -24.18
C VAL A 328 12.58 43.88 -24.81
N GLN A 329 12.82 44.59 -25.92
CA GLN A 329 11.79 45.37 -26.59
C GLN A 329 10.64 44.49 -27.14
N ASN A 330 10.97 43.33 -27.73
CA ASN A 330 9.96 42.41 -28.24
C ASN A 330 9.09 41.86 -27.10
N VAL A 331 9.69 41.47 -25.97
CA VAL A 331 8.91 41.05 -24.79
C VAL A 331 8.02 42.19 -24.30
N ALA A 332 8.54 43.41 -24.16
CA ALA A 332 7.76 44.56 -23.70
C ALA A 332 6.59 44.91 -24.63
N THR A 333 6.75 44.67 -25.93
CA THR A 333 5.74 44.97 -26.95
C THR A 333 4.61 43.95 -26.98
N TYR A 334 4.94 42.67 -26.82
CA TYR A 334 4.00 41.57 -27.06
C TYR A 334 3.55 40.83 -25.80
N ALA A 335 4.08 41.14 -24.62
CA ALA A 335 3.64 40.54 -23.36
C ALA A 335 2.14 40.79 -23.10
N HIS A 336 1.45 39.74 -22.69
CA HIS A 336 0.03 39.74 -22.33
C HIS A 336 -0.23 38.68 -21.25
N ASP A 337 -1.37 38.75 -20.55
CA ASP A 337 -1.74 37.70 -19.58
C ASP A 337 -1.82 36.34 -20.28
N GLY A 338 -1.12 35.36 -19.72
CA GLY A 338 -1.03 34.02 -20.28
C GLY A 338 -0.06 33.87 -21.44
N ALA A 339 0.85 34.82 -21.63
CA ALA A 339 1.90 34.69 -22.63
C ALA A 339 2.91 33.59 -22.25
N ILE A 340 3.34 32.84 -23.26
CA ILE A 340 4.49 31.94 -23.20
C ILE A 340 5.57 32.57 -24.07
N ILE A 341 6.65 33.05 -23.43
CA ILE A 341 7.74 33.78 -24.06
C ILE A 341 8.80 32.77 -24.52
N LEU A 342 9.03 32.71 -25.83
CA LEU A 342 10.07 31.89 -26.47
C LEU A 342 11.41 32.64 -26.49
N MET A 343 12.42 32.03 -25.87
CA MET A 343 13.81 32.48 -25.84
C MET A 343 14.72 31.25 -25.99
N HIS A 344 16.02 31.48 -26.19
CA HIS A 344 17.05 30.44 -26.31
C HIS A 344 18.16 30.74 -25.30
N ASP A 345 18.43 29.83 -24.37
CA ASP A 345 19.44 30.02 -23.33
C ASP A 345 20.86 29.70 -23.80
N ILE A 346 21.04 29.35 -25.08
CA ILE A 346 22.34 29.09 -25.71
C ILE A 346 23.07 30.36 -26.18
N HIS A 347 22.43 31.53 -26.07
CA HIS A 347 22.96 32.83 -26.49
C HIS A 347 23.16 33.78 -25.31
N GLN A 348 24.36 34.36 -25.19
CA GLN A 348 24.68 35.27 -24.09
C GLN A 348 23.77 36.51 -24.08
N TRP A 349 23.46 37.10 -25.25
CA TRP A 349 22.57 38.26 -25.32
C TRP A 349 21.13 37.95 -24.90
N SER A 350 20.66 36.71 -25.08
CA SER A 350 19.36 36.25 -24.59
C SER A 350 19.35 36.17 -23.07
N VAL A 351 20.39 35.57 -22.48
CA VAL A 351 20.56 35.49 -21.03
C VAL A 351 20.69 36.88 -20.40
N ASP A 352 21.48 37.77 -21.00
CA ASP A 352 21.68 39.15 -20.54
C ASP A 352 20.40 40.00 -20.61
N ALA A 353 19.40 39.62 -21.43
CA ALA A 353 18.11 40.29 -21.51
C ALA A 353 17.19 39.97 -20.32
N VAL A 354 17.35 38.79 -19.71
CA VAL A 354 16.42 38.25 -18.71
C VAL A 354 16.25 39.13 -17.46
N PRO A 355 17.31 39.71 -16.85
CA PRO A 355 17.15 40.59 -15.70
C PRO A 355 16.20 41.76 -15.96
N GLN A 356 16.37 42.44 -17.11
CA GLN A 356 15.55 43.58 -17.51
C GLN A 356 14.12 43.15 -17.84
N ILE A 357 13.94 42.01 -18.50
CA ILE A 357 12.62 41.42 -18.79
C ILE A 357 11.85 41.17 -17.49
N ILE A 358 12.50 40.49 -16.52
CA ILE A 358 11.89 40.19 -15.22
C ILE A 358 11.50 41.47 -14.50
N GLN A 359 12.41 42.46 -14.44
CA GLN A 359 12.13 43.73 -13.78
C GLN A 359 10.92 44.44 -14.42
N ASN A 360 10.90 44.56 -15.74
CA ASN A 360 9.84 45.25 -16.48
C ASN A 360 8.47 44.58 -16.29
N LEU A 361 8.42 43.25 -16.37
CA LEU A 361 7.16 42.50 -16.23
C LEU A 361 6.66 42.48 -14.77
N LYS A 362 7.55 42.35 -13.78
CA LYS A 362 7.17 42.50 -12.37
C LYS A 362 6.61 43.88 -12.07
N ALA A 363 7.23 44.95 -12.61
CA ALA A 363 6.73 46.32 -12.47
C ALA A 363 5.33 46.50 -13.08
N GLN A 364 4.99 45.71 -14.09
CA GLN A 364 3.66 45.67 -14.70
C GLN A 364 2.67 44.76 -13.95
N GLY A 365 3.08 44.09 -12.86
CA GLY A 365 2.23 43.22 -12.05
C GLY A 365 2.05 41.82 -12.63
N TYR A 366 2.99 41.32 -13.43
CA TYR A 366 3.02 39.93 -13.83
C TYR A 366 3.61 39.03 -12.74
N THR A 367 3.02 37.85 -12.60
CA THR A 367 3.54 36.73 -11.83
C THR A 367 4.08 35.69 -12.78
N PHE A 368 5.34 35.31 -12.56
CA PHE A 368 6.01 34.29 -13.35
C PHE A 368 5.66 32.89 -12.87
N VAL A 369 5.37 32.00 -13.81
CA VAL A 369 5.00 30.61 -13.58
C VAL A 369 5.66 29.71 -14.63
N THR A 370 5.73 28.40 -14.40
CA THR A 370 6.09 27.45 -15.46
C THR A 370 4.93 27.29 -16.44
N VAL A 371 5.20 26.70 -17.61
CA VAL A 371 4.16 26.42 -18.61
C VAL A 371 3.09 25.48 -18.04
N SER A 372 3.47 24.40 -17.35
CA SER A 372 2.48 23.50 -16.73
C SER A 372 1.57 24.23 -15.74
N THR A 373 2.13 25.08 -14.86
CA THR A 373 1.32 25.88 -13.95
C THR A 373 0.42 26.85 -14.71
N LEU A 374 0.92 27.50 -15.76
CA LEU A 374 0.11 28.41 -16.57
C LEU A 374 -1.11 27.71 -17.18
N LEU A 375 -0.89 26.56 -17.84
CA LEU A 375 -1.96 25.78 -18.48
C LEU A 375 -2.94 25.19 -17.46
N ASP A 376 -2.45 24.78 -16.30
CA ASP A 376 -3.28 24.31 -15.19
C ASP A 376 -4.25 25.40 -14.71
N ILE A 377 -3.75 26.61 -14.47
CA ILE A 377 -4.59 27.73 -14.01
C ILE A 377 -5.53 28.25 -15.11
N ARG A 378 -5.06 28.32 -16.37
CA ARG A 378 -5.77 29.02 -17.44
C ARG A 378 -6.62 28.14 -18.34
N ASN A 379 -6.23 26.88 -18.50
CA ASN A 379 -6.84 25.96 -19.46
C ASN A 379 -7.36 24.66 -18.79
N GLY A 380 -7.28 24.57 -17.45
CA GLY A 380 -7.69 23.38 -16.69
C GLY A 380 -6.72 22.21 -16.84
N GLY A 381 -5.47 22.50 -17.20
CA GLY A 381 -4.40 21.52 -17.40
C GLY A 381 -4.02 21.33 -18.86
N ALA A 382 -2.78 20.88 -19.05
CA ALA A 382 -2.27 20.45 -20.34
C ALA A 382 -2.99 19.15 -20.78
N LYS A 383 -3.36 19.06 -22.06
CA LYS A 383 -4.03 17.89 -22.63
C LYS A 383 -3.14 17.20 -23.64
N ALA A 384 -3.10 15.87 -23.58
CA ALA A 384 -2.35 15.05 -24.52
C ALA A 384 -2.71 15.40 -25.97
N GLN A 385 -1.69 15.45 -26.84
CA GLN A 385 -1.86 15.64 -28.29
C GLN A 385 -2.51 16.97 -28.69
N GLN A 386 -2.62 17.93 -27.77
CA GLN A 386 -3.04 19.30 -28.05
C GLN A 386 -1.82 20.21 -28.18
N VAL A 387 -1.99 21.33 -28.88
CA VAL A 387 -0.95 22.34 -29.07
C VAL A 387 -1.36 23.65 -28.40
N TYR A 388 -0.47 24.20 -27.58
CA TYR A 388 -0.68 25.47 -26.89
C TYR A 388 0.35 26.51 -27.34
N PHE A 389 -0.14 27.73 -27.56
CA PHE A 389 0.68 28.90 -27.83
C PHE A 389 0.70 29.84 -26.60
N GLY A 390 -0.40 29.89 -25.85
CA GLY A 390 -0.58 30.65 -24.62
C GLY A 390 -1.90 30.25 -23.98
N ARG A 391 -2.44 31.11 -23.09
CA ARG A 391 -3.79 30.96 -22.53
C ARG A 391 -4.88 30.92 -23.61
#